data_AF-A0A3A9FH06-F1
#
_entry.id   AF-A0A3A9FH06-F1
#
_cell.length_a   1.000
_cell.length_b   1.000
_cell.length_c   1.000
_cell.angle_alpha   90.00
_cell.angle_beta   90.00
_cell.angle_gamma   90.00
#
_symmetry.space_group_name_H-M   'P 1'
#
loop_
_entity.id
_entity.type
_entity.pdbx_description
1 polymer ?
#
loop_
_entity_poly.entity_id
_entity_poly.type
_entity_poly.pdbx_seq_one_letter_code
_entity_poly.pdbx_strand_id
1 'polypeptide(L)' 'MSLENLTLLTDLYQLTMMQGYYKNHEQNETVIFDMFYRTNPMNSGYAIMAGLEQVI' A
#
# COMPACT_ATOMS: atom_id res chain seq x y z
N MET A 1 9.87 -21.91 10.35
CA MET A 1 9.12 -20.64 10.39
C MET A 1 7.94 -20.83 9.45
N SER A 2 6.71 -20.88 9.96
CA SER A 2 5.54 -20.91 9.07
C SER A 2 5.51 -19.62 8.28
N LEU A 3 5.34 -19.70 6.96
CA LEU A 3 5.14 -18.51 6.13
C LEU A 3 3.83 -17.86 6.57
N GLU A 4 3.89 -16.69 7.20
CA GLU A 4 2.67 -15.95 7.54
C GLU A 4 2.02 -15.46 6.25
N ASN A 5 0.76 -15.82 6.03
CA ASN A 5 0.00 -15.31 4.91
C ASN A 5 -0.54 -13.91 5.27
N LEU A 6 0.10 -12.88 4.74
CA LEU A 6 -0.28 -11.48 4.95
C LEU A 6 -1.22 -10.92 3.89
N THR A 7 -1.81 -11.77 3.02
CA THR A 7 -2.68 -11.31 1.92
C THR A 7 -3.90 -10.50 2.41
N LEU A 8 -4.39 -10.77 3.63
CA LEU A 8 -5.50 -10.03 4.23
C LEU A 8 -5.07 -8.95 5.23
N LEU A 9 -3.77 -8.64 5.32
CA LEU A 9 -3.27 -7.50 6.09
C LEU A 9 -3.52 -6.19 5.32
N THR A 10 -4.78 -5.77 5.32
CA THR A 10 -5.25 -4.55 4.64
C THR A 10 -6.48 -4.00 5.35
N ASP A 11 -6.78 -2.72 5.15
CA ASP A 11 -8.03 -2.13 5.61
C ASP A 11 -9.23 -2.68 4.82
N LEU A 12 -10.38 -2.84 5.49
CA LEU A 12 -11.64 -3.30 4.86
C LEU A 12 -12.05 -2.45 3.66
N TYR A 13 -11.70 -1.15 3.68
CA TYR A 13 -11.93 -0.23 2.57
C TYR A 13 -11.33 -0.72 1.24
N GLN A 14 -10.14 -1.32 1.26
CA GLN A 14 -9.50 -1.79 0.04
C GLN A 14 -10.29 -2.95 -0.59
N LEU A 15 -10.81 -3.86 0.24
CA LEU A 15 -11.62 -5.00 -0.24
C LEU A 15 -12.97 -4.54 -0.81
N THR A 16 -13.63 -3.58 -0.17
CA THR A 16 -14.91 -3.06 -0.67
C THR A 16 -14.73 -2.22 -1.93
N MET A 17 -13.62 -1.46 -2.03
CA MET A 17 -13.20 -0.76 -3.24
C MET A 17 -12.93 -1.74 -4.39
N MET A 18 -12.11 -2.77 -4.18
CA MET A 18 -11.82 -3.80 -5.18
C MET A 18 -13.11 -4.44 -5.71
N GLN A 19 -14.07 -4.74 -4.83
CA GLN A 19 -15.38 -5.26 -5.23
C GLN A 19 -16.20 -4.25 -6.05
N GLY A 20 -16.09 -2.96 -5.73
CA GLY A 20 -16.69 -1.88 -6.49
C GLY A 20 -16.12 -1.78 -7.90
N TYR A 21 -14.79 -1.78 -8.03
CA TYR A 21 -14.09 -1.77 -9.33
C TYR A 21 -14.38 -3.03 -10.15
N TYR A 22 -14.35 -4.20 -9.53
CA TYR A 22 -14.66 -5.47 -10.19
C TYR A 22 -16.06 -5.50 -10.82
N LYS A 23 -17.05 -4.86 -10.19
CA LYS A 23 -18.45 -4.84 -10.64
C LYS A 23 -18.77 -3.73 -11.64
N ASN A 24 -18.13 -2.57 -11.51
CA ASN A 24 -18.58 -1.35 -12.20
C ASN A 24 -17.55 -0.76 -13.16
N HIS A 25 -16.32 -1.26 -13.19
CA HIS A 25 -15.23 -0.71 -14.00
C HIS A 25 -14.50 -1.81 -14.77
N GLU A 26 -13.69 -1.41 -15.75
CA GLU A 26 -12.77 -2.32 -16.41
C GLU A 26 -11.69 -2.75 -15.42
N GLN A 27 -11.50 -4.07 -15.28
CA GLN A 27 -10.59 -4.65 -14.29
C GLN A 27 -9.12 -4.33 -14.53
N ASN A 28 -8.77 -3.79 -15.70
CA ASN A 28 -7.39 -3.59 -16.16
C ASN A 28 -7.06 -2.12 -16.44
N GLU A 29 -7.77 -1.19 -15.80
CA GLU A 29 -7.41 0.22 -15.87
C GLU A 29 -6.04 0.45 -15.22
N THR A 30 -5.16 1.18 -15.91
CA THR A 30 -3.83 1.53 -15.38
C THR A 30 -3.97 2.72 -14.43
N VAL A 31 -3.54 2.53 -13.19
CA VAL A 31 -3.56 3.54 -12.14
C VAL A 31 -2.18 3.71 -11.52
N ILE A 32 -1.87 4.90 -11.01
CA ILE A 32 -0.56 5.27 -10.45
C ILE A 32 -0.74 5.64 -8.97
N PHE A 33 0.12 5.09 -8.10
CA PHE A 33 0.14 5.40 -6.67
C PHE A 33 1.54 5.82 -6.25
N ASP A 34 1.63 6.92 -5.49
CA ASP A 34 2.88 7.45 -4.94
C ASP A 34 2.87 7.38 -3.41
N MET A 35 4.00 6.97 -2.83
CA MET A 35 4.21 6.95 -1.39
C MET A 35 5.16 8.08 -0.96
N PHE A 36 4.69 8.95 -0.08
CA PHE A 36 5.49 10.03 0.51
C PHE A 36 5.02 10.34 1.92
N TYR A 37 5.85 11.06 2.68
CA TYR A 37 5.49 11.62 3.98
C TYR A 37 5.51 13.15 3.90
N ARG A 38 4.69 13.82 4.72
CA ARG A 38 4.49 15.28 4.62
C ARG A 38 5.52 16.11 5.38
N THR A 39 6.00 15.59 6.50
CA THR A 39 6.89 16.30 7.42
C THR A 39 8.00 15.37 7.88
N ASN A 40 9.23 15.88 7.95
CA ASN A 40 10.35 15.11 8.47
C ASN A 40 10.05 14.61 9.89
N PRO A 41 10.20 13.31 10.16
CA PRO A 41 10.05 12.76 11.49
C PRO A 41 10.93 13.51 12.48
N MET A 42 10.42 13.76 13.70
CA MET A 42 11.16 14.45 14.77
C MET A 42 11.68 15.85 14.38
N ASN A 43 11.13 16.48 13.34
CA ASN A 43 11.60 17.76 12.81
C ASN A 43 13.09 17.73 12.38
N SER A 44 13.54 16.58 11.84
CA SER A 44 14.92 16.38 11.38
C SER A 44 15.24 17.10 10.06
N GLY A 45 16.53 17.17 9.71
CA GLY A 45 17.00 17.69 8.43
C GLY A 45 16.91 16.71 7.25
N TYR A 46 16.78 15.41 7.53
CA TYR A 46 16.68 14.35 6.51
C TYR A 46 16.04 13.08 7.09
N ALA A 47 15.59 12.19 6.21
CA ALA A 47 15.14 10.85 6.53
C ALA A 47 15.92 9.82 5.70
N ILE A 48 16.07 8.62 6.25
CA ILE A 48 16.68 7.47 5.56
C ILE A 48 15.56 6.49 5.25
N MET A 49 15.48 6.02 4.00
CA MET A 49 14.51 5.01 3.59
C MET A 49 15.02 3.61 3.96
N ALA A 50 14.14 2.80 4.55
CA ALA A 50 14.35 1.39 4.86
C ALA A 50 13.02 0.64 4.72
N GLY A 51 13.08 -0.67 4.43
CA GLY A 51 11.87 -1.52 4.32
C GLY A 51 11.57 -2.06 2.92
N LEU A 52 12.42 -1.80 1.91
CA LEU A 52 12.18 -2.25 0.54
C LEU A 52 12.17 -3.78 0.41
N GLU A 53 13.08 -4.47 1.10
CA GLU A 53 13.20 -5.94 1.06
C GLU A 53 11.97 -6.64 1.63
N GLN A 54 11.30 -6.04 2.62
CA GLN A 54 10.11 -6.62 3.23
C GLN A 54 8.86 -6.45 2.37
N VAL A 55 8.88 -5.52 1.40
CA VAL A 55 7.74 -5.20 0.52
C VAL A 55 7.79 -6.02 -0.78
N ILE A 56 8.99 -6.40 -1.25
CA ILE A 56 9.22 -7.16 -2.49
C ILE A 56 9.23 -8.67 -2.19
#